data_AF-A0A259DWI5-F1
#
_entry.id   AF-A0A259DWI5-F1
#
_cell.length_a   1.000
_cell.length_b   1.000
_cell.length_c   1.000
_cell.angle_alpha   90.00
_cell.angle_beta   90.00
_cell.angle_gamma   90.00
#
_symmetry.space_group_name_H-M   'P 1'
#
loop_
_entity.id
_entity.type
_entity.pdbx_description
1 polymer ?
#
loop_
_entity_poly.entity_id
_entity_poly.type
_entity_poly.pdbx_seq_one_letter_code
_entity_poly.pdbx_strand_id
1 'polypeptide(L)'
;MKPFRDVRHVDSFRITLSAPDDFDGWRDSARRMICADIPPDRVTWESPVDQTADLFAQRSSSLPSPPAGAPQPRVSRGFLQLAQSVILHTDKTRFSLLYSTLWRLQSRPRLMDDKADSDVRQMENLARQVRRDIHKMRAFVRFRAVESEGDEHYVAWFDARRQLRWPVERRL
;
A
#
# COMPACT_ATOMS: atom_id res chain seq x y z
N MET A 1 2.41 -31.78 -6.63
CA MET A 1 1.36 -30.79 -6.34
C MET A 1 0.46 -30.74 -7.58
N LYS A 2 -0.73 -31.34 -7.53
CA LYS A 2 -1.64 -31.36 -8.69
C LYS A 2 -2.10 -29.94 -8.99
N PRO A 3 -2.21 -29.53 -10.27
CA PRO A 3 -2.89 -28.28 -10.59
C PRO A 3 -4.38 -28.51 -10.33
N PHE A 4 -4.92 -27.89 -9.27
CA PHE A 4 -6.36 -27.82 -9.04
C PHE A 4 -6.95 -26.82 -10.03
N ARG A 5 -6.97 -27.24 -11.30
CA ARG A 5 -7.47 -26.46 -12.42
C ARG A 5 -8.88 -26.93 -12.75
N ASP A 6 -9.81 -26.76 -11.81
CA ASP A 6 -11.24 -26.78 -12.13
C ASP A 6 -12.08 -26.28 -10.95
N VAL A 7 -12.37 -24.97 -10.90
CA VAL A 7 -13.71 -24.45 -10.59
C VAL A 7 -13.86 -23.09 -11.28
N ARG A 8 -14.88 -22.99 -12.12
CA ARG A 8 -15.40 -21.75 -12.69
C ARG A 8 -16.00 -20.88 -11.57
N HIS A 9 -15.19 -20.31 -10.69
CA HIS A 9 -15.66 -19.25 -9.78
C HIS A 9 -15.73 -17.94 -10.57
N VAL A 10 -16.96 -17.53 -10.86
CA VAL A 10 -17.34 -16.25 -11.51
C VAL A 10 -17.21 -15.07 -10.55
N ASP A 11 -16.84 -15.33 -9.30
CA ASP A 11 -16.88 -14.35 -8.23
C ASP A 11 -15.63 -13.46 -8.23
N SER A 12 -15.86 -12.17 -8.47
CA SER A 12 -14.89 -11.10 -8.19
C SER A 12 -15.06 -10.63 -6.74
N PHE A 13 -13.94 -10.46 -6.05
CA PHE A 13 -13.87 -10.00 -4.66
C PHE A 13 -13.48 -8.54 -4.61
N ARG A 14 -14.18 -7.77 -3.77
CA ARG A 14 -13.88 -6.37 -3.50
C ARG A 14 -13.53 -6.22 -2.03
N ILE A 15 -12.36 -5.67 -1.76
CA ILE A 15 -11.84 -5.48 -0.40
C ILE A 15 -11.73 -4.00 -0.10
N THR A 16 -12.53 -3.55 0.86
CA THR A 16 -12.49 -2.17 1.35
C THR A 16 -11.63 -2.11 2.60
N LEU A 17 -10.60 -1.27 2.56
CA LEU A 17 -9.69 -1.03 3.67
C LEU A 17 -10.21 0.08 4.58
N SER A 18 -9.85 0.04 5.86
CA SER A 18 -10.37 0.97 6.87
C SER A 18 -9.68 2.34 6.80
N ALA A 19 -8.44 2.36 6.34
CA ALA A 19 -7.60 3.55 6.20
C ALA A 19 -6.80 3.51 4.89
N PRO A 20 -6.29 4.65 4.41
CA PRO A 20 -5.52 4.73 3.16
C PRO A 20 -4.19 3.96 3.22
N ASP A 21 -3.70 3.70 4.42
CA ASP A 21 -2.44 3.02 4.74
C ASP A 21 -2.64 1.79 5.64
N ASP A 22 -3.85 1.19 5.62
CA ASP A 22 -4.24 0.03 6.43
C ASP A 22 -3.47 -1.25 6.06
N PHE A 23 -2.24 -1.36 6.56
CA PHE A 23 -1.35 -2.49 6.28
C PHE A 23 -1.84 -3.79 6.90
N ASP A 24 -2.36 -3.74 8.13
CA ASP A 24 -2.85 -4.93 8.81
C ASP A 24 -4.14 -5.46 8.14
N GLY A 25 -5.09 -4.58 7.80
CA GLY A 25 -6.29 -4.95 7.05
C GLY A 25 -5.98 -5.54 5.68
N TRP A 26 -5.01 -4.95 4.97
CA TRP A 26 -4.51 -5.52 3.71
C TRP A 26 -3.88 -6.90 3.93
N ARG A 27 -2.98 -7.04 4.91
CA ARG A 27 -2.25 -8.29 5.17
C ARG A 27 -3.20 -9.42 5.53
N ASP A 28 -4.17 -9.17 6.39
CA ASP A 28 -5.08 -10.20 6.87
C ASP A 28 -6.01 -10.67 5.75
N SER A 29 -6.51 -9.73 4.93
CA SER A 29 -7.31 -10.03 3.73
C SER A 29 -6.49 -10.82 2.70
N ALA A 30 -5.26 -10.38 2.41
CA ALA A 30 -4.37 -11.04 1.47
C ALA A 30 -4.04 -12.48 1.89
N ARG A 31 -3.81 -12.72 3.19
CA ARG A 31 -3.58 -14.07 3.73
C ARG A 31 -4.78 -14.97 3.52
N ARG A 32 -5.99 -14.49 3.83
CA ARG A 32 -7.23 -15.26 3.62
C ARG A 32 -7.40 -15.62 2.14
N MET A 33 -7.17 -14.68 1.23
CA MET A 33 -7.31 -14.90 -0.20
C MET A 33 -6.27 -15.87 -0.77
N ILE A 34 -5.03 -15.84 -0.28
CA ILE A 34 -4.02 -16.85 -0.64
C ILE A 34 -4.42 -18.24 -0.15
N CYS A 35 -4.88 -18.35 1.10
CA CYS A 35 -5.35 -19.63 1.64
C CYS A 35 -6.59 -20.17 0.91
N ALA A 36 -7.40 -19.29 0.33
CA ALA A 36 -8.57 -19.63 -0.48
C ALA A 36 -8.27 -19.75 -1.99
N ASP A 37 -7.00 -19.69 -2.39
CA ASP A 37 -6.55 -19.82 -3.79
C ASP A 37 -7.22 -18.80 -4.74
N ILE A 38 -7.41 -17.55 -4.30
CA ILE A 38 -8.01 -16.49 -5.11
C ILE A 38 -6.94 -15.73 -5.93
N PRO A 39 -6.95 -15.81 -7.28
CA PRO A 39 -5.96 -15.15 -8.09
C PRO A 39 -6.13 -13.61 -8.11
N PRO A 40 -5.04 -12.84 -8.37
CA PRO A 40 -5.06 -11.37 -8.28
C PRO A 40 -6.05 -10.67 -9.23
N ASP A 41 -6.34 -11.25 -10.38
CA ASP A 41 -7.29 -10.73 -11.37
C ASP A 41 -8.75 -10.76 -10.90
N ARG A 42 -9.04 -11.54 -9.84
CA ARG A 42 -10.35 -11.59 -9.18
C ARG A 42 -10.46 -10.67 -7.97
N VAL A 43 -9.44 -9.89 -7.63
CA VAL A 43 -9.43 -9.07 -6.43
C VAL A 43 -9.32 -7.59 -6.79
N THR A 44 -10.30 -6.80 -6.36
CA THR A 44 -10.28 -5.34 -6.41
C THR A 44 -10.06 -4.80 -5.01
N TRP A 45 -9.08 -3.91 -4.84
CA TRP A 45 -8.79 -3.25 -3.57
C TRP A 45 -9.26 -1.81 -3.60
N GLU A 46 -9.92 -1.38 -2.55
CA GLU A 46 -10.43 -0.02 -2.39
C GLU A 46 -9.97 0.54 -1.05
N SER A 47 -9.39 1.74 -1.06
CA SER A 47 -9.11 2.50 0.17
C SER A 47 -10.06 3.70 0.27
N PRO A 48 -10.27 4.26 1.46
CA PRO A 48 -11.19 5.39 1.66
C PRO A 48 -10.91 6.60 0.75
N VAL A 49 -9.64 6.80 0.35
CA VAL A 49 -9.22 7.92 -0.53
C VAL A 49 -9.46 7.60 -2.00
N ASP A 50 -9.57 6.32 -2.35
CA ASP A 50 -9.74 5.85 -3.73
C ASP A 50 -11.23 5.67 -4.10
N GLN A 51 -12.12 5.66 -3.10
CA GLN A 51 -13.57 5.62 -3.27
C GLN A 51 -14.04 6.94 -3.90
N THR A 52 -14.21 6.94 -5.22
CA THR A 52 -15.08 7.92 -5.87
C THR A 52 -16.49 7.46 -5.56
N ALA A 53 -17.34 8.32 -5.01
CA ALA A 53 -18.65 7.99 -4.43
C ALA A 53 -19.58 7.22 -5.40
N ASP A 54 -19.35 5.92 -5.56
CA ASP A 54 -20.24 5.02 -6.28
C ASP A 54 -21.11 4.33 -5.24
N LEU A 55 -22.08 5.10 -4.73
CA LEU A 55 -23.06 4.70 -3.72
C LEU A 55 -23.89 3.46 -4.12
N PHE A 56 -23.76 2.99 -5.37
CA PHE A 56 -24.50 1.85 -5.92
C PHE A 56 -23.64 0.61 -6.16
N ALA A 57 -22.32 0.66 -5.96
CA ALA A 57 -21.42 -0.47 -6.21
C ALA A 57 -21.28 -1.43 -5.02
N GLN A 58 -22.31 -1.55 -4.18
CA GLN A 58 -22.34 -2.41 -2.99
C GLN A 58 -22.57 -3.88 -3.37
N ARG A 59 -21.55 -4.50 -3.97
CA ARG A 59 -21.39 -5.96 -3.91
C ARG A 59 -20.01 -6.28 -3.38
N SER A 60 -19.85 -6.07 -2.07
CA SER A 60 -18.81 -6.72 -1.29
C SER A 60 -19.18 -8.21 -1.18
N SER A 61 -18.60 -9.05 -2.04
CA SER A 61 -18.65 -10.49 -1.83
C SER A 61 -17.87 -10.80 -0.57
N SER A 62 -18.51 -11.48 0.39
CA SER A 62 -17.84 -11.91 1.62
C SER A 62 -16.62 -12.75 1.24
N LEU A 63 -15.46 -12.43 1.81
CA LEU A 63 -14.26 -13.23 1.63
C LEU A 63 -14.55 -14.69 1.97
N PRO A 64 -14.16 -15.65 1.12
CA PRO A 64 -14.34 -17.06 1.42
C PRO A 64 -13.58 -17.41 2.70
N SER A 65 -14.21 -18.22 3.55
CA SER A 65 -13.51 -18.74 4.72
C SER A 65 -12.41 -19.69 4.24
N PRO A 66 -11.15 -19.52 4.69
CA PRO A 66 -10.10 -20.43 4.31
C PRO A 66 -10.41 -21.84 4.84
N PRO A 67 -10.11 -22.90 4.06
CA PRO A 67 -10.33 -24.27 4.52
C PRO A 67 -9.52 -24.55 5.79
N ALA A 68 -10.11 -25.34 6.70
CA ALA A 68 -9.44 -25.72 7.94
C ALA A 68 -8.10 -26.44 7.63
N GLY A 69 -6.99 -25.92 8.16
CA GLY A 69 -5.66 -26.47 7.94
C GLY A 69 -4.92 -25.96 6.69
N ALA A 70 -5.42 -24.90 6.03
CA ALA A 70 -4.69 -24.26 4.93
C ALA A 70 -3.25 -23.87 5.35
N PRO A 71 -2.21 -24.19 4.56
CA PRO A 71 -0.85 -23.79 4.85
C PRO A 71 -0.75 -22.27 4.97
N GLN A 72 0.06 -21.81 5.93
CA GLN A 72 0.32 -20.39 6.06
C GLN A 72 1.07 -19.87 4.82
N PRO A 73 0.69 -18.69 4.28
CA PRO A 73 1.39 -18.11 3.14
C PRO A 73 2.87 -17.93 3.43
N ARG A 74 3.72 -18.27 2.47
CA ARG A 74 5.14 -17.99 2.52
C ARG A 74 5.34 -16.49 2.33
N VAL A 75 5.96 -15.85 3.31
CA VAL A 75 6.29 -14.43 3.23
C VAL A 75 7.74 -14.23 3.62
N SER A 76 8.53 -13.59 2.75
CA SER A 76 9.90 -13.24 3.07
C SER A 76 9.95 -11.93 3.87
N ARG A 77 10.95 -11.81 4.75
CA ARG A 77 11.20 -10.56 5.49
C ARG A 77 11.41 -9.37 4.55
N GLY A 78 12.12 -9.59 3.44
CA GLY A 78 12.38 -8.56 2.43
C GLY A 78 11.09 -8.04 1.78
N PHE A 79 10.16 -8.94 1.46
CA PHE A 79 8.84 -8.53 0.96
C PHE A 79 8.07 -7.69 1.98
N LEU A 80 8.00 -8.13 3.25
CA LEU A 80 7.27 -7.39 4.29
C LEU A 80 7.80 -5.97 4.49
N GLN A 81 9.13 -5.80 4.54
CA GLN A 81 9.75 -4.48 4.68
C GLN A 81 9.45 -3.57 3.49
N LEU A 82 9.45 -4.13 2.28
CA LEU A 82 9.10 -3.38 1.08
C LEU A 82 7.62 -3.00 1.08
N ALA A 83 6.74 -3.94 1.42
CA ALA A 83 5.29 -3.75 1.48
C ALA A 83 4.88 -2.64 2.45
N GLN A 84 5.49 -2.61 3.64
CA GLN A 84 5.28 -1.53 4.62
C GLN A 84 5.62 -0.14 4.06
N SER A 85 6.63 -0.05 3.20
CA SER A 85 6.97 1.22 2.53
C SER A 85 6.00 1.54 1.39
N VAL A 86 5.59 0.54 0.61
CA VAL A 86 4.72 0.72 -0.57
C VAL A 86 3.30 1.12 -0.18
N ILE A 87 2.75 0.60 0.93
CA ILE A 87 1.40 0.94 1.37
C ILE A 87 1.21 2.43 1.65
N LEU A 88 2.29 3.13 2.04
CA LEU A 88 2.27 4.58 2.30
C LEU A 88 2.24 5.43 1.03
N HIS A 89 2.38 4.83 -0.16
CA HIS A 89 2.34 5.58 -1.42
C HIS A 89 0.90 5.94 -1.78
N THR A 90 0.69 7.01 -2.53
CA THR A 90 -0.62 7.44 -3.05
C THR A 90 -1.06 6.70 -4.32
N ASP A 91 -0.30 5.70 -4.77
CA ASP A 91 -0.59 4.99 -6.02
C ASP A 91 -1.80 4.07 -5.81
N LYS A 92 -2.84 4.20 -6.65
CA LYS A 92 -4.10 3.45 -6.50
C LYS A 92 -3.91 1.93 -6.64
N THR A 93 -2.89 1.50 -7.39
CA THR A 93 -2.61 0.09 -7.67
C THR A 93 -1.76 -0.58 -6.60
N ARG A 94 -1.28 0.16 -5.59
CA ARG A 94 -0.32 -0.34 -4.58
C ARG A 94 -0.76 -1.63 -3.89
N PHE A 95 -2.03 -1.74 -3.48
CA PHE A 95 -2.53 -2.92 -2.80
C PHE A 95 -2.65 -4.13 -3.73
N SER A 96 -3.10 -3.91 -4.97
CA SER A 96 -3.17 -4.93 -6.01
C SER A 96 -1.78 -5.44 -6.40
N LEU A 97 -0.80 -4.54 -6.55
CA LEU A 97 0.59 -4.86 -6.85
C LEU A 97 1.24 -5.69 -5.74
N LEU A 98 0.98 -5.33 -4.47
CA LEU A 98 1.47 -6.11 -3.34
C LEU A 98 0.83 -7.50 -3.30
N TYR A 99 -0.48 -7.59 -3.57
CA TYR A 99 -1.18 -8.86 -3.61
C TYR A 99 -0.70 -9.76 -4.75
N SER A 100 -0.54 -9.22 -5.96
CA SER A 100 -0.06 -9.98 -7.12
C SER A 100 1.35 -10.54 -6.89
N THR A 101 2.23 -9.74 -6.30
CA THR A 101 3.58 -10.17 -5.95
C THR A 101 3.54 -11.27 -4.89
N LEU A 102 2.76 -11.08 -3.81
CA LEU A 102 2.67 -12.05 -2.73
C LEU A 102 2.09 -13.40 -3.20
N TRP A 103 1.11 -13.35 -4.10
CA TRP A 103 0.55 -14.53 -4.77
C TRP A 103 1.62 -15.29 -5.55
N ARG A 104 2.40 -14.58 -6.39
CA ARG A 104 3.50 -15.19 -7.17
C ARG A 104 4.61 -15.73 -6.28
N LEU A 105 4.88 -15.09 -5.14
CA LEU A 105 5.89 -15.53 -4.17
C LEU A 105 5.61 -16.94 -3.62
N GLN A 106 4.34 -17.38 -3.60
CA GLN A 106 3.98 -18.73 -3.15
C GLN A 106 4.58 -19.84 -4.01
N SER A 107 4.70 -19.59 -5.33
CA SER A 107 5.29 -20.53 -6.29
C SER A 107 6.75 -20.21 -6.63
N ARG A 108 7.19 -18.97 -6.41
CA ARG A 108 8.55 -18.48 -6.73
C ARG A 108 9.21 -17.87 -5.48
N PRO A 109 9.79 -18.68 -4.56
CA PRO A 109 10.32 -18.18 -3.30
C PRO A 109 11.45 -17.15 -3.42
N ARG A 110 12.21 -17.17 -4.53
CA ARG A 110 13.30 -16.23 -4.84
C ARG A 110 12.85 -15.04 -5.71
N LEU A 111 11.55 -14.81 -5.87
CA LEU A 111 11.04 -13.71 -6.70
C LEU A 111 11.62 -12.34 -6.31
N MET A 112 11.84 -12.11 -5.01
CA MET A 112 12.40 -10.85 -4.51
C MET A 112 13.86 -10.60 -4.92
N ASP A 113 14.57 -11.64 -5.34
CA ASP A 113 15.97 -11.57 -5.81
C ASP A 113 16.03 -11.20 -7.30
N ASP A 114 14.94 -11.39 -8.04
CA ASP A 114 14.84 -11.04 -9.45
C ASP A 114 14.55 -9.55 -9.64
N LYS A 115 15.62 -8.78 -9.87
CA LYS A 115 15.54 -7.34 -10.12
C LYS A 115 15.04 -6.98 -11.51
N ALA A 116 14.87 -7.94 -12.42
CA ALA A 116 14.29 -7.70 -13.73
C ALA A 116 12.75 -7.81 -13.70
N ASP A 117 12.18 -8.44 -12.67
CA ASP A 117 10.74 -8.58 -12.51
C ASP A 117 10.03 -7.22 -12.42
N SER A 118 8.97 -7.04 -13.23
CA SER A 118 8.25 -5.78 -13.34
C SER A 118 7.63 -5.33 -12.01
N ASP A 119 7.01 -6.26 -11.29
CA ASP A 119 6.27 -5.95 -10.07
C ASP A 119 7.26 -5.57 -8.96
N VAL A 120 8.36 -6.32 -8.84
CA VAL A 120 9.44 -6.02 -7.89
C VAL A 120 10.02 -4.63 -8.16
N ARG A 121 10.34 -4.30 -9.42
CA ARG A 121 10.86 -2.98 -9.80
C ARG A 121 9.86 -1.87 -9.50
N GLN A 122 8.58 -2.08 -9.77
CA GLN A 122 7.54 -1.09 -9.49
C GLN A 122 7.42 -0.84 -7.98
N MET A 123 7.36 -1.89 -7.16
CA MET A 123 7.34 -1.76 -5.70
C MET A 123 8.57 -1.02 -5.17
N GLU A 124 9.77 -1.33 -5.68
CA GLU A 124 10.99 -0.62 -5.30
C GLU A 124 10.93 0.86 -5.67
N ASN A 125 10.36 1.20 -6.83
CA ASN A 125 10.17 2.59 -7.25
C ASN A 125 9.19 3.35 -6.36
N LEU A 126 8.05 2.75 -6.01
CA LEU A 126 7.09 3.33 -5.07
C LEU A 126 7.73 3.53 -3.69
N ALA A 127 8.39 2.50 -3.16
CA ALA A 127 9.05 2.59 -1.87
C ALA A 127 10.19 3.64 -1.86
N ARG A 128 10.88 3.84 -2.98
CA ARG A 128 11.89 4.90 -3.12
C ARG A 128 11.28 6.29 -3.08
N GLN A 129 10.12 6.49 -3.72
CA GLN A 129 9.37 7.75 -3.67
C GLN A 129 8.96 8.09 -2.23
N VAL A 130 8.31 7.14 -1.54
CA VAL A 130 7.92 7.29 -0.13
C VAL A 130 9.10 7.68 0.76
N ARG A 131 10.24 7.00 0.64
CA ARG A 131 11.44 7.34 1.44
C ARG A 131 11.94 8.76 1.17
N ARG A 132 11.93 9.20 -0.08
CA ARG A 132 12.32 10.58 -0.42
C ARG A 132 11.35 11.59 0.17
N ASP A 133 10.05 11.32 0.13
CA ASP A 133 9.04 12.23 0.65
C ASP A 133 9.11 12.33 2.18
N ILE A 134 9.31 11.21 2.87
CA ILE A 134 9.58 11.17 4.31
C ILE A 134 10.86 11.96 4.63
N HIS A 135 11.92 11.78 3.85
CA HIS A 135 13.17 12.53 4.06
C HIS A 135 12.99 14.03 3.86
N LYS A 136 12.29 14.45 2.79
CA LYS A 136 11.95 15.86 2.54
C LYS A 136 11.12 16.44 3.67
N MET A 137 10.07 15.74 4.10
CA MET A 137 9.24 16.14 5.23
C MET A 137 10.10 16.38 6.47
N ARG A 138 10.96 15.42 6.82
CA ARG A 138 11.87 15.55 7.98
C ARG A 138 12.87 16.70 7.83
N ALA A 139 13.39 16.95 6.63
CA ALA A 139 14.38 18.00 6.40
C ALA A 139 13.79 19.42 6.40
N PHE A 140 12.53 19.57 5.96
CA PHE A 140 11.92 20.88 5.71
C PHE A 140 10.77 21.24 6.64
N VAL A 141 10.27 20.32 7.49
CA VAL A 141 9.31 20.69 8.52
C VAL A 141 9.93 21.75 9.44
N ARG A 142 9.19 22.81 9.71
CA ARG A 142 9.60 23.87 10.64
C ARG A 142 8.51 24.04 11.68
N PHE A 143 8.94 24.31 12.90
CA PHE A 143 8.08 24.58 14.05
C PHE A 143 8.19 26.06 14.38
N ARG A 144 7.06 26.69 14.67
CA ARG A 144 7.00 28.06 15.18
C ARG A 144 6.10 28.08 16.39
N ALA A 145 6.60 28.68 17.47
CA ALA A 145 5.81 28.99 18.64
C ALA A 145 4.80 30.09 18.30
N VAL A 146 3.56 29.88 18.73
CA VAL A 146 2.44 30.81 18.66
C VAL A 146 1.89 30.92 20.07
N GLU A 147 1.95 32.11 20.64
CA GLU A 147 1.32 32.41 21.92
C GLU A 147 -0.18 32.65 21.69
N SER A 148 -1.02 31.91 22.41
CA SER A 148 -2.47 32.12 22.43
C SER A 148 -2.97 31.99 23.86
N GLU A 149 -3.70 32.98 24.36
CA GLU A 149 -4.33 33.00 25.69
C GLU A 149 -3.41 32.63 26.88
N GLY A 150 -2.09 32.90 26.76
CA GLY A 150 -1.11 32.64 27.82
C GLY A 150 -0.47 31.24 27.80
N ASP A 151 -0.89 30.37 26.87
CA ASP A 151 -0.26 29.07 26.62
C ASP A 151 0.59 29.10 25.33
N GLU A 152 1.76 28.47 25.37
CA GLU A 152 2.67 28.36 24.23
C GLU A 152 2.27 27.14 23.36
N HIS A 153 1.83 27.38 22.13
CA HIS A 153 1.52 26.32 21.16
C HIS A 153 2.57 26.27 20.04
N TYR A 154 2.99 25.08 19.63
CA TYR A 154 3.92 24.90 18.51
C TYR A 154 3.17 24.45 17.26
N VAL A 155 3.21 25.24 16.20
CA VAL A 155 2.63 24.90 14.89
C VAL A 155 3.75 24.41 13.97
N ALA A 156 3.54 23.25 13.36
CA ALA A 156 4.43 22.70 12.33
C ALA A 156 3.87 22.97 10.93
N TRP A 157 4.70 23.48 10.00
CA TRP A 157 4.34 23.54 8.59
C TRP A 157 5.43 22.95 7.71
N PHE A 158 5.01 22.38 6.59
CA PHE A 158 5.86 21.80 5.56
C PHE A 158 5.54 22.44 4.21
N ASP A 159 6.52 23.09 3.61
CA ASP A 159 6.39 23.69 2.28
C ASP A 159 6.83 22.68 1.22
N ALA A 160 5.86 21.98 0.64
CA ALA A 160 6.07 20.97 -0.40
C ALA A 160 6.56 21.55 -1.74
N ARG A 161 6.64 22.89 -1.91
CA ARG A 161 6.94 23.56 -3.18
C ARG A 161 8.31 24.23 -3.28
N ARG A 162 9.33 23.80 -2.52
CA ARG A 162 10.69 24.35 -2.71
C ARG A 162 11.39 23.77 -3.94
N GLN A 163 10.93 24.20 -5.11
CA GLN A 163 11.72 24.29 -6.34
C GLN A 163 11.36 25.61 -7.02
N LEU A 164 11.64 26.78 -6.42
CA LEU A 164 11.62 28.07 -7.12
C LEU A 164 12.47 29.10 -6.35
N ARG A 165 13.60 29.43 -6.97
CA ARG A 165 14.09 30.79 -7.27
C ARG A 165 13.85 31.87 -6.20
N TRP A 166 14.94 32.28 -5.56
CA TRP A 166 15.05 33.56 -4.84
C TRP A 166 14.89 34.75 -5.83
N PRO A 167 13.99 35.73 -5.57
CA PRO A 167 14.18 37.09 -6.04
C PRO A 167 14.66 38.00 -4.89
N VAL A 168 15.86 38.52 -5.09
CA VAL A 168 16.38 39.88 -4.82
C VAL A 168 15.75 40.73 -3.67
N GLU A 169 16.63 41.07 -2.72
CA GLU A 169 16.78 42.28 -1.86
C GLU A 169 15.60 43.00 -1.19
N ARG A 170 15.76 43.22 0.12
CA ARG A 170 15.96 44.52 0.84
C ARG A 170 16.10 44.23 2.34
N ARG A 171 16.86 44.91 3.19
CA ARG A 171 17.53 46.24 3.23
C ARG A 171 18.66 46.10 4.29
N LEU A 172 19.73 46.90 4.35
CA LEU A 172 19.84 48.36 4.26
C LEU A 172 20.89 48.81 3.24
#